data_AF-A0A5R2NBX6-F1
#
_entry.id   AF-A0A5R2NBX6-F1
#
_cell.length_a   1.000
_cell.length_b   1.000
_cell.length_c   1.000
_cell.angle_alpha   90.00
_cell.angle_beta   90.00
_cell.angle_gamma   90.00
#
_symmetry.space_group_name_H-M   'P 1'
#
loop_
_entity.id
_entity.type
_entity.pdbx_description
1 polymer ?
#
loop_
_entity_poly.entity_id
_entity_poly.type
_entity_poly.pdbx_seq_one_letter_code
_entity_poly.pdbx_strand_id
1 'polypeptide(L)' 'MADVVSRLVRECNFTRSQGADFPTIWQTMLKMHPYVAGPPIQDFDEQGPILKVPLITGRHLMFGASGFRLD' A
#
# COMPACT_ATOMS: atom_id res chain seq x y z
N MET A 1 5.35 2.36 16.48
CA MET A 1 4.35 1.76 15.55
C MET A 1 4.20 2.53 14.24
N ALA A 2 4.05 3.86 14.25
CA ALA A 2 4.02 4.66 13.02
C ALA A 2 5.27 4.49 12.12
N ASP A 3 6.43 4.23 12.73
CA ASP A 3 7.69 3.99 12.03
C ASP A 3 7.66 2.76 11.10
N VAL A 4 7.03 1.67 11.54
CA VAL A 4 7.05 0.40 10.77
C VAL A 4 6.18 0.50 9.52
N VAL A 5 5.00 1.11 9.64
CA VAL A 5 4.11 1.36 8.50
C VAL A 5 4.74 2.36 7.54
N SER A 6 5.38 3.41 8.05
CA SER A 6 6.10 4.38 7.21
C SER A 6 7.27 3.73 6.46
N ARG A 7 7.97 2.79 7.10
CA ARG A 7 9.02 1.99 6.47
C ARG A 7 8.45 1.10 5.37
N LEU A 8 7.35 0.40 5.62
CA LEU A 8 6.64 -0.41 4.64
C LEU A 8 6.24 0.42 3.41
N VAL A 9 5.62 1.59 3.62
CA VAL A 9 5.25 2.51 2.53
C VAL A 9 6.48 2.95 1.73
N ARG A 10 7.61 3.17 2.40
CA ARG A 10 8.87 3.53 1.74
C ARG A 10 9.41 2.38 0.89
N GLU A 11 9.38 1.14 1.40
CA GLU A 11 9.81 -0.05 0.65
C GLU A 11 8.89 -0.37 -0.53
N CYS A 12 7.57 -0.21 -0.37
CA CYS A 12 6.61 -0.32 -1.46
C CYS A 12 6.87 0.74 -2.54
N ASN A 13 7.08 2.01 -2.16
CA ASN A 13 7.44 3.06 -3.12
C ASN A 13 8.79 2.82 -3.79
N PHE A 14 9.78 2.33 -3.05
CA PHE A 14 11.09 1.99 -3.61
C PHE A 14 10.95 0.90 -4.67
N THR A 15 10.25 -0.19 -4.36
CA THR A 15 10.00 -1.31 -5.27
C THR A 15 9.21 -0.86 -6.50
N ARG A 16 8.21 0.01 -6.32
CA ARG A 16 7.48 0.66 -7.42
C ARG A 16 8.41 1.49 -8.31
N SER A 17 9.32 2.26 -7.72
CA SER A 17 10.30 3.07 -8.47
C SER A 17 11.28 2.22 -9.26
N GLN A 18 11.42 0.93 -8.96
CA GLN A 18 12.17 -0.05 -9.76
C GLN A 18 11.35 -0.61 -10.94
N GLY A 19 10.09 -0.17 -11.11
CA GLY A 19 9.20 -0.63 -12.17
C GLY A 19 8.25 -1.75 -11.75
N ALA A 20 8.16 -2.09 -10.46
CA ALA A 20 7.21 -3.09 -10.00
C ALA A 20 5.79 -2.53 -9.90
N ASP A 21 4.83 -3.26 -10.45
CA ASP A 21 3.41 -2.93 -10.32
C ASP A 21 2.85 -3.27 -8.93
N PHE A 22 1.69 -2.68 -8.61
CA PHE A 22 0.96 -2.97 -7.37
C PHE A 22 0.74 -4.48 -7.13
N PRO A 23 0.20 -5.29 -8.06
CA PRO A 23 -0.01 -6.71 -7.81
C PRO A 23 1.30 -7.46 -7.49
N THR A 24 2.44 -7.06 -8.06
CA THR A 24 3.75 -7.63 -7.73
C THR A 24 4.11 -7.29 -6.29
N ILE A 25 4.06 -6.01 -5.91
CA ILE A 25 4.36 -5.54 -4.54
C ILE A 25 3.38 -6.15 -3.53
N TRP A 26 2.13 -6.32 -3.93
CA TRP A 26 1.11 -6.98 -3.12
C TRP A 26 1.49 -8.42 -2.83
N GLN A 27 1.82 -9.20 -3.86
CA GLN A 27 2.14 -10.61 -3.68
C GLN A 27 3.47 -10.84 -2.96
N THR A 28 4.48 -10.00 -3.20
CA THR A 28 5.81 -10.19 -2.62
C THR A 28 5.95 -9.59 -1.23
N MET A 29 5.29 -8.46 -0.93
CA MET A 29 5.44 -7.75 0.33
C MET A 29 4.13 -7.74 1.14
N LEU A 30 3.08 -7.09 0.65
CA LEU A 30 1.89 -6.78 1.46
C LEU A 30 1.13 -8.03 1.92
N LYS A 31 0.92 -9.01 1.03
CA LYS A 31 0.14 -10.23 1.30
C LYS A 31 0.74 -11.07 2.44
N MET A 32 2.06 -11.05 2.61
CA MET A 32 2.76 -11.77 3.68
C MET A 32 3.02 -10.89 4.90
N HIS A 33 2.74 -9.59 4.82
CA HIS A 33 3.04 -8.66 5.91
C HIS A 33 1.98 -8.75 7.02
N PRO A 34 2.39 -8.93 8.29
CA PRO A 34 1.46 -9.07 9.41
C PRO A 34 0.66 -7.80 9.70
N TYR A 35 1.04 -6.66 9.09
CA TYR A 35 0.34 -5.39 9.26
C TYR A 35 -0.86 -5.24 8.34
N VAL A 36 -1.02 -6.10 7.34
CA VAL A 36 -2.15 -6.06 6.41
C VAL A 36 -3.32 -6.82 7.04
N ALA A 37 -4.41 -6.11 7.30
CA ALA A 37 -5.60 -6.66 7.93
C ALA A 37 -6.52 -7.39 6.95
N GLY A 38 -6.35 -7.16 5.64
CA GLY A 38 -7.23 -7.72 4.63
C GLY A 38 -6.82 -7.36 3.20
N PRO A 39 -7.59 -7.83 2.20
CA PRO A 39 -7.31 -7.58 0.78
C PRO A 39 -7.40 -6.09 0.43
N PRO A 40 -6.77 -5.65 -0.69
CA PRO A 40 -6.91 -4.30 -1.18
C PRO A 40 -8.35 -4.08 -1.64
N ILE A 41 -8.91 -2.93 -1.27
CA ILE A 41 -10.22 -2.47 -1.66
C ILE A 41 -10.03 -1.46 -2.78
N GLN A 42 -10.70 -1.68 -3.90
CA GLN A 42 -10.72 -0.70 -4.98
C GLN A 42 -11.64 0.44 -4.61
N ASP A 43 -11.12 1.66 -4.75
CA ASP A 43 -11.77 2.89 -4.37
C ASP A 43 -11.45 3.95 -5.43
N PHE A 44 -12.03 5.14 -5.32
CA PHE A 44 -11.83 6.23 -6.26
C PHE A 44 -11.61 7.52 -5.49
N ASP A 45 -10.52 8.19 -5.81
CA ASP A 45 -10.17 9.50 -5.28
C ASP A 45 -10.32 10.57 -6.37
N GLU A 46 -10.15 11.85 -6.03
CA GLU A 46 -10.23 12.97 -6.97
C GLU A 46 -9.24 12.83 -8.15
N GLN A 47 -8.16 12.07 -7.96
CA GLN A 47 -7.14 11.80 -8.98
C GLN A 47 -7.41 10.52 -9.82
N GLY A 48 -8.47 9.76 -9.51
CA GLY A 48 -8.84 8.52 -10.22
C GLY A 48 -8.87 7.27 -9.33
N PRO A 49 -8.81 6.06 -9.92
CA PRO A 49 -8.91 4.82 -9.18
C PRO A 49 -7.70 4.62 -8.25
N ILE A 50 -7.98 4.29 -7.00
CA ILE A 50 -6.98 3.98 -5.98
C ILE A 50 -7.26 2.63 -5.33
N LEU A 51 -6.23 2.02 -4.74
CA LEU A 51 -6.37 0.79 -3.95
C LEU A 51 -6.09 1.11 -2.49
N LYS A 52 -7.05 0.85 -1.62
CA LYS A 52 -6.95 1.01 -0.17
C LYS A 52 -6.67 -0.34 0.47
N VAL A 53 -5.50 -0.49 1.08
CA VAL A 53 -5.14 -1.69 1.83
C VAL A 53 -5.43 -1.45 3.31
N PRO A 54 -6.38 -2.16 3.93
CA PRO A 54 -6.63 -2.03 5.35
C PRO A 54 -5.46 -2.60 6.15
N LEU A 55 -4.99 -1.82 7.12
CA LEU A 55 -3.93 -2.23 8.05
C LEU A 55 -4.53 -2.61 9.41
N ILE A 56 -3.84 -3.47 10.15
CA ILE A 56 -4.24 -3.90 11.51
C ILE A 56 -4.32 -2.73 12.50
N THR A 57 -3.66 -1.62 12.17
CA THR A 57 -3.67 -0.39 12.96
C THR A 57 -4.95 0.43 12.78
N GLY A 58 -5.85 0.02 11.89
CA GLY A 58 -7.07 0.76 11.53
C GLY A 58 -6.84 1.87 10.49
N ARG A 59 -5.61 2.00 9.97
CA ARG A 59 -5.27 2.93 8.87
C ARG A 59 -5.36 2.23 7.53
N HIS A 60 -5.40 3.02 6.46
CA HIS A 60 -5.42 2.51 5.10
C HIS A 60 -4.15 2.94 4.36
N LEU A 61 -3.52 1.97 3.70
CA LEU A 61 -2.43 2.23 2.78
C LEU A 61 -3.02 2.40 1.38
N MET A 62 -2.99 3.65 0.91
CA MET A 62 -3.56 4.07 -0.36
C MET A 62 -2.51 3.93 -1.47
N PHE A 63 -2.87 3.29 -2.57
CA PHE A 63 -2.07 3.21 -3.78
C PHE A 63 -2.78 3.88 -4.94
N GLY A 64 -2.18 4.93 -5.48
CA GLY A 64 -2.69 5.64 -6.65
C GLY A 64 -1.59 6.00 -7.65
N ALA A 65 -1.91 6.88 -8.61
CA ALA A 65 -0.97 7.33 -9.64
C ALA A 65 0.31 7.97 -9.06
N SER A 66 0.22 8.58 -7.88
CA SER A 66 1.37 9.17 -7.17
C SER A 66 2.20 8.14 -6.39
N GLY A 67 1.72 6.91 -6.22
CA GLY A 67 2.39 5.83 -5.48
C GLY A 67 1.67 5.43 -4.20
N PHE A 68 2.44 4.89 -3.26
CA PHE A 68 1.91 4.44 -1.97
C PHE A 68 1.93 5.56 -0.94
N ARG A 69 0.82 5.76 -0.23
CA ARG A 69 0.65 6.74 0.83
C ARG A 69 -0.13 6.14 1.99
N LEU A 70 0.04 6.73 3.16
CA LEU A 70 -0.73 6.36 4.35
C LEU A 70 -1.81 7.41 4.57
N ASP A 71 -3.03 6.95 4.83
CA ASP A 71 -4.16 7.73 5.36
C ASP A 71 -3.99 8.06 6.85
#